data_AF-A0A0E2BAN3-F1
#
_entry.id   AF-A0A0E2BAN3-F1
#
_cell.length_a   1.000
_cell.length_b   1.000
_cell.length_c   1.000
_cell.angle_alpha   90.00
_cell.angle_beta   90.00
_cell.angle_gamma   90.00
#
_symmetry.space_group_name_H-M   'P 1'
#
loop_
_entity.id
_entity.type
_entity.pdbx_description
1 polymer ?
#
loop_
_entity_poly.entity_id
_entity_poly.type
_entity_poly.pdbx_seq_one_letter_code
_entity_poly.pdbx_strand_id
1 'polypeptide(L)'
;MKKIILIAIALVSIHLFGKNRNFPKVLPFETKNPFLILSENDSRQTSANESEVAKITKLNNEKKYLEAIESAELMLKTVKSEKLFHEYGRSLLGIGKFEDAKSAFQNSIREMFATELPEESLYSISAAYSVEGKIQESLTFLRYAIDRGFSDLERVESEPLFENLRKGKDWKSLKQSLKTKTLTYSSSNLTGVLTDLGPNSIVVHLLCPNQKLVTYSERDYDVSKKIFLGDWSIVRSELSLNINQKCFAKGVGKVHLNHNEQEVYDSYKFVGCMKSSSESEEILGDLSLTKSELAALFRPYYGEEYEIEGIGLRFHKFDNGLPKQCRDDFVPKSMTDLTIETKQYLKAY
;
A
#
# COMPACT_ATOMS: atom_id res chain seq x y z
N MET A 1 8.88 -59.12 32.04
CA MET A 1 9.97 -58.26 31.54
C MET A 1 9.55 -57.66 30.20
N LYS A 2 9.19 -56.37 30.21
CA LYS A 2 8.72 -55.62 29.03
C LYS A 2 9.94 -55.12 28.23
N LYS A 3 9.98 -55.41 26.92
CA LYS A 3 10.89 -54.73 25.98
C LYS A 3 10.21 -53.44 25.52
N ILE A 4 10.80 -52.30 25.85
CA ILE A 4 10.38 -50.98 25.41
C ILE A 4 11.02 -50.73 24.04
N ILE A 5 10.20 -50.53 23.02
CA ILE A 5 10.62 -50.04 21.70
C ILE A 5 10.61 -48.52 21.78
N LEU A 6 11.78 -47.88 21.71
CA LEU A 6 11.89 -46.44 21.52
C LEU A 6 11.75 -46.15 20.02
N ILE A 7 10.65 -45.50 19.63
CA ILE A 7 10.51 -44.88 18.31
C ILE A 7 10.97 -43.43 18.46
N ALA A 8 12.13 -43.11 17.90
CA ALA A 8 12.58 -41.73 17.76
C ALA A 8 11.81 -41.07 16.61
N ILE A 9 10.84 -40.21 16.96
CA ILE A 9 10.18 -39.34 15.99
C ILE A 9 11.10 -38.13 15.80
N ALA A 10 11.81 -38.09 14.67
CA ALA A 10 12.50 -36.90 14.21
C ALA A 10 11.45 -35.87 13.75
N LEU A 11 11.09 -34.94 14.63
CA LEU A 11 10.37 -33.73 14.26
C LEU A 11 11.33 -32.81 13.52
N VAL A 12 11.39 -32.95 12.20
CA VAL A 12 11.95 -31.92 11.33
C VAL A 12 10.88 -30.83 11.22
N SER A 13 10.94 -29.85 12.12
CA SER A 13 10.21 -28.60 11.97
C SER A 13 10.83 -27.81 10.82
N ILE A 14 10.32 -28.04 9.62
CA ILE A 14 10.55 -27.13 8.49
C ILE A 14 9.78 -25.85 8.84
N HIS A 15 10.48 -24.84 9.34
CA HIS A 15 9.97 -23.47 9.36
C HIS A 15 9.99 -22.93 7.93
N LEU A 16 8.94 -23.26 7.17
CA LEU A 16 8.56 -22.48 5.99
C LEU A 16 8.01 -21.15 6.50
N PHE A 17 8.88 -20.15 6.68
CA PHE A 17 8.47 -18.76 6.88
C PHE A 17 8.05 -18.15 5.54
N GLY A 18 6.93 -18.65 5.03
CA GLY A 18 6.08 -17.95 4.08
C GLY A 18 4.67 -18.20 4.59
N LYS A 19 3.95 -17.15 5.01
CA LYS A 19 2.54 -17.31 5.36
C LYS A 19 1.85 -17.97 4.16
N ASN A 20 1.26 -19.15 4.35
CA ASN A 20 0.36 -19.73 3.37
C ASN A 20 -0.89 -18.85 3.33
N ARG A 21 -0.80 -17.73 2.59
CA ARG A 21 -1.84 -16.71 2.44
C ARG A 21 -2.88 -17.30 1.49
N ASN A 22 -3.86 -18.03 2.03
CA ASN A 22 -4.99 -18.62 1.30
C ASN A 22 -5.94 -17.52 0.78
N PHE A 23 -5.52 -16.75 -0.22
CA PHE A 23 -6.44 -15.92 -1.00
C PHE A 23 -6.63 -16.54 -2.39
N PRO A 24 -7.85 -16.46 -2.97
CA PRO A 24 -8.09 -17.00 -4.29
C PRO A 24 -7.24 -16.23 -5.30
N LYS A 25 -6.57 -16.98 -6.18
CA LYS A 25 -5.96 -16.41 -7.39
C LYS A 25 -7.03 -15.62 -8.16
N VAL A 26 -6.64 -14.49 -8.73
CA VAL A 26 -7.55 -13.63 -9.49
C VAL A 26 -7.94 -14.38 -10.76
N LEU A 27 -9.15 -14.93 -10.80
CA LEU A 27 -9.72 -15.49 -12.02
C LEU A 27 -10.28 -14.34 -12.86
N PRO A 28 -9.77 -14.08 -14.08
CA PRO A 28 -10.26 -13.00 -14.91
C PRO A 28 -11.76 -13.14 -15.18
N PHE A 29 -12.50 -12.03 -15.12
CA PHE A 29 -13.89 -11.99 -15.58
C PHE A 29 -13.92 -12.16 -17.09
N GLU A 30 -14.86 -12.97 -17.58
CA GLU A 30 -15.07 -13.12 -19.01
C GLU A 30 -15.72 -11.85 -19.58
N THR A 31 -15.14 -11.32 -20.65
CA THR A 31 -15.69 -10.18 -21.38
C THR A 31 -15.45 -10.34 -22.88
N LYS A 32 -16.39 -9.80 -23.67
CA LYS A 32 -16.26 -9.69 -25.14
C LYS A 32 -15.75 -8.32 -25.56
N ASN A 33 -15.51 -7.41 -24.61
CA ASN A 33 -15.03 -6.07 -24.88
C ASN A 33 -13.53 -6.11 -25.19
N PRO A 34 -13.10 -5.76 -26.42
CA PRO A 34 -11.69 -5.87 -26.82
C PRO A 34 -10.76 -4.97 -26.01
N PHE A 35 -11.25 -3.87 -25.42
CA PHE A 35 -10.42 -2.98 -24.60
C PHE A 35 -10.06 -3.57 -23.23
N LEU A 36 -10.84 -4.57 -22.79
CA LEU A 36 -10.72 -5.20 -21.47
C LEU A 36 -10.01 -6.56 -21.51
N ILE A 37 -9.75 -7.10 -22.70
CA ILE A 37 -9.00 -8.35 -22.87
C ILE A 37 -7.50 -8.03 -22.76
N LEU A 38 -6.90 -8.35 -21.61
CA LEU A 38 -5.47 -8.24 -21.39
C LEU A 38 -4.76 -9.55 -21.75
N SER A 39 -3.72 -9.46 -22.57
CA SER A 39 -2.79 -10.56 -22.86
C SER A 39 -1.39 -10.22 -22.36
N GLU A 40 -0.54 -11.23 -22.16
CA GLU A 40 0.88 -11.01 -21.79
C GLU A 40 1.63 -10.13 -22.81
N ASN A 41 1.19 -10.13 -24.07
CA ASN A 41 1.77 -9.35 -25.16
C ASN A 41 1.08 -7.99 -25.39
N ASP A 42 0.24 -7.53 -24.46
CA ASP A 42 -0.42 -6.23 -24.58
C ASP A 42 0.61 -5.08 -24.48
N SER A 43 0.84 -4.42 -25.61
CA SER A 43 1.87 -3.37 -25.79
C SER A 43 1.42 -1.97 -25.41
N ARG A 44 0.21 -1.81 -24.87
CA ARG A 44 -0.29 -0.50 -24.42
C ARG A 44 0.59 0.06 -23.30
N GLN A 45 0.73 1.37 -23.29
CA GLN A 45 1.49 2.11 -22.27
C GLN A 45 0.84 1.96 -20.90
N THR A 46 1.63 1.79 -19.85
CA THR A 46 1.11 1.63 -18.47
C THR A 46 0.79 2.95 -17.78
N SER A 47 1.32 4.07 -18.29
CA SER A 47 1.08 5.42 -17.79
C SER A 47 0.01 6.13 -18.61
N ALA A 48 -1.03 6.64 -17.96
CA ALA A 48 -2.02 7.50 -18.61
C ALA A 48 -1.63 8.98 -18.53
N ASN A 49 -2.20 9.77 -19.44
CA ASN A 49 -2.22 11.22 -19.29
C ASN A 49 -3.24 11.60 -18.21
N GLU A 50 -2.76 11.99 -17.02
CA GLU A 50 -3.59 12.34 -15.86
C GLU A 50 -4.63 13.43 -16.16
N SER A 51 -4.33 14.39 -17.05
CA SER A 51 -5.28 15.43 -17.44
C SER A 51 -6.47 14.86 -18.22
N GLU A 52 -6.23 13.87 -19.09
CA GLU A 52 -7.32 13.20 -19.82
C GLU A 52 -8.13 12.28 -18.90
N VAL A 53 -7.48 11.55 -17.99
CA VAL A 53 -8.19 10.76 -16.97
C VAL A 53 -9.07 11.66 -16.10
N ALA A 54 -8.58 12.83 -15.68
CA ALA A 54 -9.35 13.78 -14.89
C ALA A 54 -10.61 14.29 -15.63
N LYS A 55 -10.57 14.42 -16.96
CA LYS A 55 -11.76 14.74 -17.76
C LYS A 55 -12.78 13.60 -17.72
N ILE A 56 -12.34 12.35 -17.82
CA ILE A 56 -13.22 11.17 -17.72
C ILE A 56 -13.84 11.11 -16.32
N THR A 57 -13.05 11.29 -15.26
CA THR A 57 -13.54 11.39 -13.88
C THR A 57 -14.61 12.47 -13.73
N LYS A 58 -14.39 13.65 -14.33
CA LYS A 58 -15.37 14.74 -14.32
C LYS A 58 -16.68 14.33 -15.01
N LEU A 59 -16.61 13.72 -16.19
CA LEU A 59 -17.80 13.23 -16.90
C LEU A 59 -18.57 12.19 -16.09
N ASN A 60 -17.86 11.27 -15.43
CA ASN A 60 -18.46 10.29 -14.52
C ASN A 60 -19.18 10.95 -13.34
N ASN A 61 -18.56 11.96 -12.71
CA ASN A 61 -19.17 12.71 -11.62
C ASN A 61 -20.42 13.49 -12.07
N GLU A 62 -20.45 13.95 -13.32
CA GLU A 62 -21.61 14.59 -13.96
C GLU A 62 -22.64 13.59 -14.52
N LYS A 63 -22.41 12.27 -14.34
CA LYS A 63 -23.25 11.18 -14.88
C LYS A 63 -23.35 11.15 -16.41
N LYS A 64 -22.40 11.76 -17.12
CA LYS A 64 -22.28 11.74 -18.59
C LYS A 64 -21.53 10.48 -19.05
N TYR A 65 -22.06 9.32 -18.69
CA TYR A 65 -21.34 8.05 -18.80
C TYR A 65 -21.01 7.66 -20.25
N LEU A 66 -21.86 7.99 -21.22
CA LEU A 66 -21.60 7.68 -22.63
C LEU A 66 -20.42 8.49 -23.18
N GLU A 67 -20.32 9.78 -22.85
CA GLU A 67 -19.18 10.63 -23.21
C GLU A 67 -17.90 10.16 -22.50
N ALA A 68 -18.01 9.74 -21.24
CA ALA A 68 -16.90 9.17 -20.47
C ALA A 68 -16.39 7.86 -21.10
N ILE A 69 -17.30 6.99 -21.57
CA ILE A 69 -16.98 5.75 -22.29
C ILE A 69 -16.23 6.06 -23.57
N GLU A 70 -16.72 6.97 -24.41
CA GLU A 70 -16.08 7.31 -25.67
C GLU A 70 -14.65 7.84 -25.45
N SER A 71 -14.49 8.72 -24.45
CA SER A 71 -13.18 9.27 -24.07
C SER A 71 -12.24 8.19 -23.55
N ALA A 72 -12.74 7.30 -22.69
CA ALA A 72 -11.95 6.21 -22.13
C ALA A 72 -11.53 5.19 -23.20
N GLU A 73 -12.43 4.80 -24.11
CA GLU A 73 -12.14 3.86 -25.18
C GLU A 73 -11.11 4.41 -26.18
N LEU A 74 -11.12 5.73 -26.43
CA LEU A 74 -10.07 6.36 -27.23
C LEU A 74 -8.68 6.20 -26.60
N MET A 75 -8.58 6.42 -25.28
CA MET A 75 -7.32 6.24 -24.55
C MET A 75 -6.92 4.76 -24.43
N LEU A 76 -7.89 3.87 -24.19
CA LEU A 76 -7.66 2.43 -24.02
C LEU A 76 -7.13 1.73 -25.28
N LYS A 77 -7.13 2.40 -26.44
CA LYS A 77 -6.44 1.92 -27.64
C LYS A 77 -4.91 1.88 -27.48
N THR A 78 -4.35 2.77 -26.68
CA THR A 78 -2.89 2.93 -26.55
C THR A 78 -2.40 2.85 -25.11
N VAL A 79 -3.30 2.92 -24.12
CA VAL A 79 -2.97 2.95 -22.70
C VAL A 79 -3.71 1.85 -21.94
N LYS A 80 -3.03 1.23 -20.98
CA LYS A 80 -3.57 0.33 -19.95
C LYS A 80 -3.11 0.87 -18.60
N SER A 81 -3.96 1.58 -17.87
CA SER A 81 -3.56 2.12 -16.56
C SER A 81 -4.66 1.86 -15.55
N GLU A 82 -4.26 1.76 -14.28
CA GLU A 82 -5.16 1.49 -13.18
C GLU A 82 -6.32 2.49 -13.11
N LYS A 83 -6.01 3.80 -13.06
CA LYS A 83 -7.01 4.87 -12.99
C LYS A 83 -7.94 4.89 -14.20
N LEU A 84 -7.40 4.69 -15.41
CA LEU A 84 -8.22 4.66 -16.63
C LEU A 84 -9.21 3.49 -16.61
N PHE A 85 -8.77 2.30 -16.19
CA PHE A 85 -9.65 1.14 -16.06
C PHE A 85 -10.70 1.34 -14.97
N HIS A 86 -10.32 1.94 -13.83
CA HIS A 86 -11.26 2.26 -12.76
C HIS A 86 -12.36 3.21 -13.27
N GLU A 87 -11.97 4.30 -13.91
CA GLU A 87 -12.93 5.27 -14.44
C GLU A 87 -13.79 4.69 -15.57
N TYR A 88 -13.22 3.88 -16.45
CA TYR A 88 -14.00 3.18 -17.48
C TYR A 88 -15.02 2.21 -16.86
N GLY A 89 -14.62 1.48 -15.80
CA GLY A 89 -15.51 0.63 -15.02
C GLY A 89 -16.67 1.42 -14.40
N ARG A 90 -16.40 2.61 -13.84
CA ARG A 90 -17.44 3.51 -13.32
C ARG A 90 -18.43 3.92 -14.41
N SER A 91 -17.94 4.28 -15.59
CA SER A 91 -18.80 4.66 -16.72
C SER A 91 -19.71 3.50 -17.17
N LEU A 92 -19.14 2.30 -17.29
CA LEU A 92 -19.86 1.08 -17.67
C LEU A 92 -20.90 0.67 -16.63
N LEU A 93 -20.55 0.77 -15.34
CA LEU A 93 -21.46 0.52 -14.23
C LEU A 93 -22.65 1.50 -14.28
N GLY A 94 -22.39 2.78 -14.56
CA GLY A 94 -23.39 3.83 -14.65
C GLY A 94 -24.45 3.61 -15.75
N ILE A 95 -24.11 2.88 -16.81
CA ILE A 95 -25.06 2.50 -17.88
C ILE A 95 -25.58 1.06 -17.77
N GLY A 96 -25.26 0.35 -16.69
CA GLY A 96 -25.73 -1.02 -16.44
C GLY A 96 -25.02 -2.12 -17.22
N LYS A 97 -23.84 -1.86 -17.80
CA LYS A 97 -22.99 -2.89 -18.43
C LYS A 97 -22.15 -3.61 -17.36
N PHE A 98 -22.82 -4.38 -16.49
CA PHE A 98 -22.22 -4.92 -15.26
C PHE A 98 -21.05 -5.88 -15.50
N GLU A 99 -21.13 -6.79 -16.48
CA GLU A 99 -20.03 -7.74 -16.77
C GLU A 99 -18.75 -7.04 -17.25
N ASP A 100 -18.89 -6.05 -18.15
CA ASP A 100 -17.76 -5.25 -18.61
C ASP A 100 -17.23 -4.35 -17.49
N ALA A 101 -18.10 -3.78 -16.66
CA ALA A 101 -17.69 -2.97 -15.51
C ALA A 101 -16.83 -3.78 -14.53
N LYS A 102 -17.26 -5.00 -14.16
CA LYS A 102 -16.49 -5.90 -13.30
C LYS A 102 -15.11 -6.22 -13.88
N SER A 103 -15.06 -6.48 -15.19
CA SER A 103 -13.81 -6.75 -15.92
C SER A 103 -12.87 -5.54 -15.92
N ALA A 104 -13.39 -4.33 -16.13
CA ALA A 104 -12.63 -3.09 -16.06
C ALA A 104 -12.05 -2.86 -14.65
N PHE A 105 -12.87 -2.98 -13.60
CA PHE A 105 -12.39 -2.85 -12.22
C PHE A 105 -11.35 -3.90 -11.85
N GLN A 106 -11.49 -5.13 -12.34
CA GLN A 106 -10.49 -6.16 -12.12
C GLN A 106 -9.17 -5.84 -12.83
N ASN A 107 -9.20 -5.31 -14.05
CA ASN A 107 -7.99 -4.84 -14.73
C ASN A 107 -7.34 -3.68 -13.98
N SER A 108 -8.12 -2.76 -13.41
CA SER A 108 -7.60 -1.72 -12.50
C SER A 108 -6.81 -2.33 -11.34
N ILE A 109 -7.33 -3.38 -10.70
CA ILE A 109 -6.64 -4.05 -9.59
C ILE A 109 -5.38 -4.83 -10.04
N ARG A 110 -5.37 -5.35 -11.28
CA ARG A 110 -4.29 -6.19 -11.82
C ARG A 110 -3.06 -5.44 -12.29
N GLU A 111 -3.18 -4.15 -12.60
CA GLU A 111 -2.01 -3.31 -12.92
C GLU A 111 -1.24 -3.02 -11.62
N MET A 112 -0.51 -4.04 -11.14
CA MET A 112 -0.01 -4.23 -9.76
C MET A 112 1.02 -3.20 -9.26
N PHE A 113 1.47 -2.25 -10.07
CA PHE A 113 2.52 -1.30 -9.68
C PHE A 113 2.03 0.12 -9.41
N ALA A 114 0.72 0.37 -9.52
CA ALA A 114 0.15 1.70 -9.34
C ALA A 114 -1.31 1.63 -8.90
N THR A 115 -1.65 0.88 -7.84
CA THR A 115 -3.05 0.81 -7.40
C THR A 115 -3.33 1.82 -6.29
N GLU A 116 -3.81 3.02 -6.64
CA GLU A 116 -4.32 3.99 -5.65
C GLU A 116 -5.73 3.61 -5.16
N LEU A 117 -6.49 2.83 -5.94
CA LEU A 117 -7.94 2.62 -5.73
C LEU A 117 -8.41 1.14 -5.74
N PRO A 118 -7.62 0.14 -5.31
CA PRO A 118 -8.04 -1.25 -5.44
C PRO A 118 -9.24 -1.59 -4.54
N GLU A 119 -9.38 -0.94 -3.39
CA GLU A 119 -10.54 -1.08 -2.52
C GLU A 119 -11.82 -0.51 -3.14
N GLU A 120 -11.72 0.61 -3.87
CA GLU A 120 -12.84 1.24 -4.57
C GLU A 120 -13.29 0.41 -5.78
N SER A 121 -12.35 -0.18 -6.51
CA SER A 121 -12.64 -1.14 -7.59
C SER A 121 -13.34 -2.39 -7.06
N LEU A 122 -12.91 -2.95 -5.93
CA LEU A 122 -13.57 -4.10 -5.29
C LEU A 122 -14.96 -3.76 -4.74
N TYR A 123 -15.12 -2.58 -4.14
CA TYR A 123 -16.42 -2.05 -3.74
C TYR A 123 -17.38 -1.96 -4.94
N SER A 124 -16.88 -1.49 -6.08
CA SER A 124 -17.68 -1.34 -7.30
C SER A 124 -18.05 -2.68 -7.94
N ILE A 125 -17.15 -3.68 -7.90
CA ILE A 125 -17.48 -5.07 -8.29
C ILE A 125 -18.57 -5.63 -7.38
N SER A 126 -18.47 -5.39 -6.07
CA SER A 126 -19.48 -5.79 -5.09
C SER A 126 -20.85 -5.16 -5.39
N ALA A 127 -20.88 -3.88 -5.76
CA ALA A 127 -22.10 -3.18 -6.16
C ALA A 127 -22.73 -3.80 -7.41
N ALA A 128 -21.93 -4.10 -8.45
CA ALA A 128 -22.40 -4.76 -9.66
C ALA A 128 -23.07 -6.11 -9.36
N TYR A 129 -22.44 -6.93 -8.51
CA TYR A 129 -23.03 -8.21 -8.07
C TYR A 129 -24.32 -8.05 -7.27
N SER A 130 -24.42 -7.00 -6.45
CA SER A 130 -25.66 -6.69 -5.73
C SER A 130 -26.79 -6.42 -6.72
N VAL A 131 -26.57 -5.58 -7.74
CA VAL A 131 -27.61 -5.28 -8.74
C VAL A 131 -28.08 -6.54 -9.47
N GLU A 132 -27.16 -7.46 -9.78
CA GLU A 132 -27.47 -8.76 -10.39
C GLU A 132 -28.21 -9.74 -9.45
N GLY A 133 -28.40 -9.40 -8.17
CA GLY A 133 -29.02 -10.26 -7.17
C GLY A 133 -28.11 -11.38 -6.65
N LYS A 134 -26.83 -11.35 -7.01
CA LYS A 134 -25.79 -12.31 -6.60
C LYS A 134 -25.22 -11.92 -5.24
N ILE A 135 -26.02 -12.13 -4.19
CA ILE A 135 -25.77 -11.61 -2.84
C ILE A 135 -24.46 -12.15 -2.23
N GLN A 136 -24.12 -13.42 -2.45
CA GLN A 136 -22.93 -14.03 -1.85
C GLN A 136 -21.64 -13.50 -2.49
N GLU A 137 -21.64 -13.32 -3.81
CA GLU A 137 -20.56 -12.74 -4.57
C GLU A 137 -20.38 -11.26 -4.21
N SER A 138 -21.48 -10.51 -4.14
CA SER A 138 -21.49 -9.13 -3.66
C SER A 138 -20.83 -9.02 -2.28
N LEU A 139 -21.26 -9.84 -1.32
CA LEU A 139 -20.67 -9.85 0.01
C LEU A 139 -19.18 -10.23 0.01
N THR A 140 -18.80 -11.19 -0.83
CA THR A 140 -17.42 -11.65 -0.94
C THR A 140 -16.51 -10.51 -1.41
N PHE A 141 -16.91 -9.80 -2.47
CA PHE A 141 -16.14 -8.66 -2.96
C PHE A 141 -16.17 -7.45 -2.01
N LEU A 142 -17.25 -7.25 -1.24
CA LEU A 142 -17.27 -6.22 -0.20
C LEU A 142 -16.28 -6.54 0.92
N ARG A 143 -16.15 -7.82 1.28
CA ARG A 143 -15.12 -8.26 2.24
C ARG A 143 -13.73 -8.03 1.69
N TYR A 144 -13.47 -8.32 0.41
CA TYR A 144 -12.19 -8.01 -0.21
C TYR A 144 -11.91 -6.49 -0.24
N ALA A 145 -12.91 -5.67 -0.52
CA ALA A 145 -12.78 -4.21 -0.45
C ALA A 145 -12.41 -3.77 0.97
N ILE A 146 -13.12 -4.30 1.98
CA ILE A 146 -12.82 -4.04 3.37
C ILE A 146 -11.42 -4.52 3.72
N ASP A 147 -10.98 -5.68 3.22
CA ASP A 147 -9.63 -6.25 3.36
C ASP A 147 -8.55 -5.39 2.68
N ARG A 148 -8.94 -4.58 1.70
CA ARG A 148 -8.11 -3.56 1.05
C ARG A 148 -8.24 -2.18 1.68
N GLY A 149 -8.95 -2.03 2.80
CA GLY A 149 -9.00 -0.75 3.54
C GLY A 149 -10.25 0.09 3.32
N PHE A 150 -11.22 -0.40 2.53
CA PHE A 150 -12.54 0.21 2.45
C PHE A 150 -13.19 0.26 3.84
N SER A 151 -13.64 1.44 4.25
CA SER A 151 -14.18 1.69 5.60
C SER A 151 -15.52 2.44 5.61
N ASP A 152 -15.99 2.93 4.47
CA ASP A 152 -17.22 3.71 4.36
C ASP A 152 -18.46 2.81 4.23
N LEU A 153 -18.81 2.16 5.34
CA LEU A 153 -20.02 1.33 5.40
C LEU A 153 -21.31 2.15 5.30
N GLU A 154 -21.28 3.46 5.54
CA GLU A 154 -22.45 4.32 5.37
C GLU A 154 -22.79 4.49 3.89
N ARG A 155 -21.77 4.62 3.03
CA ARG A 155 -21.96 4.60 1.58
C ARG A 155 -22.63 3.32 1.11
N VAL A 156 -22.27 2.16 1.65
CA VAL A 156 -22.94 0.87 1.37
C VAL A 156 -24.42 0.90 1.79
N GLU A 157 -24.78 1.64 2.84
CA GLU A 157 -26.16 1.75 3.32
C GLU A 157 -27.03 2.63 2.41
N SER A 158 -26.46 3.72 1.90
CA SER A 158 -27.20 4.69 1.08
C SER A 158 -27.18 4.39 -0.41
N GLU A 159 -26.17 3.69 -0.92
CA GLU A 159 -25.96 3.48 -2.35
C GLU A 159 -27.08 2.59 -2.95
N PRO A 160 -27.85 3.08 -3.94
CA PRO A 160 -28.91 2.29 -4.58
C PRO A 160 -28.45 0.96 -5.17
N LEU A 161 -27.23 0.87 -5.71
CA LEU A 161 -26.70 -0.39 -6.28
C LEU A 161 -26.61 -1.52 -5.24
N PHE A 162 -26.55 -1.19 -3.95
CA PHE A 162 -26.51 -2.15 -2.85
C PHE A 162 -27.89 -2.57 -2.30
N GLU A 163 -29.00 -2.15 -2.93
CA GLU A 163 -30.35 -2.43 -2.43
C GLU A 163 -30.63 -3.93 -2.24
N ASN A 164 -30.24 -4.75 -3.21
CA ASN A 164 -30.43 -6.20 -3.13
C ASN A 164 -29.57 -6.83 -2.02
N LEU A 165 -28.32 -6.41 -1.85
CA LEU A 165 -27.47 -6.86 -0.73
C LEU A 165 -28.14 -6.55 0.63
N ARG A 166 -28.70 -5.35 0.78
CA ARG A 166 -29.40 -4.94 2.01
C ARG A 166 -30.70 -5.68 2.27
N LYS A 167 -31.40 -6.11 1.22
CA LYS A 167 -32.60 -6.97 1.29
C LYS A 167 -32.25 -8.43 1.63
N GLY A 168 -30.99 -8.81 1.54
CA GLY A 168 -30.52 -10.13 1.95
C GLY A 168 -30.91 -10.45 3.39
N LYS A 169 -31.17 -11.73 3.67
CA LYS A 169 -31.39 -12.19 5.04
C LYS A 169 -30.18 -11.80 5.90
N ASP A 170 -30.44 -11.33 7.12
CA ASP A 170 -29.44 -11.01 8.13
C ASP A 170 -28.49 -9.83 7.83
N TRP A 171 -28.82 -8.92 6.90
CA TRP A 171 -28.00 -7.74 6.60
C TRP A 171 -27.54 -6.97 7.85
N LYS A 172 -28.42 -6.79 8.84
CA LYS A 172 -28.08 -6.11 10.11
C LYS A 172 -26.94 -6.79 10.87
N SER A 173 -26.97 -8.11 10.97
CA SER A 173 -25.91 -8.90 11.62
C SER A 173 -24.63 -8.84 10.81
N LEU A 174 -24.77 -8.94 9.48
CA LEU A 174 -23.66 -8.89 8.56
C LEU A 174 -22.92 -7.54 8.61
N LYS A 175 -23.65 -6.43 8.55
CA LYS A 175 -23.11 -5.07 8.70
C LYS A 175 -22.30 -4.93 9.97
N GLN A 176 -22.79 -5.45 11.10
CA GLN A 176 -22.06 -5.42 12.36
C GLN A 176 -20.76 -6.21 12.27
N SER A 177 -20.79 -7.39 11.64
CA SER A 177 -19.57 -8.18 11.38
C SER A 177 -18.58 -7.45 10.47
N LEU A 178 -19.05 -6.81 9.40
CA LEU A 178 -18.20 -6.01 8.51
C LEU A 178 -17.56 -4.84 9.26
N LYS A 179 -18.32 -4.12 10.09
CA LYS A 179 -17.83 -3.02 10.93
C LYS A 179 -16.70 -3.46 11.86
N THR A 180 -16.79 -4.66 12.45
CA THR A 180 -15.72 -5.19 13.31
C THR A 180 -14.46 -5.60 12.55
N LYS A 181 -14.54 -5.79 11.23
CA LYS A 181 -13.41 -6.14 10.36
C LYS A 181 -12.77 -4.93 9.68
N THR A 182 -13.44 -3.78 9.68
CA THR A 182 -12.90 -2.54 9.17
C THR A 182 -11.66 -2.15 9.96
N LEU A 183 -10.56 -1.86 9.26
CA LEU A 183 -9.35 -1.37 9.92
C LEU A 183 -9.58 0.05 10.44
N THR A 184 -9.27 0.25 11.72
CA THR A 184 -9.25 1.56 12.36
C THR A 184 -7.83 1.88 12.77
N TYR A 185 -7.30 2.95 12.21
CA TYR A 185 -5.94 3.41 12.50
C TYR A 185 -5.97 4.47 13.60
N SER A 186 -5.00 4.39 14.51
CA SER A 186 -4.83 5.33 15.61
C SER A 186 -3.34 5.55 15.86
N SER A 187 -3.00 6.60 16.62
CA SER A 187 -1.61 6.87 16.94
C SER A 187 -0.92 5.68 17.63
N SER A 188 -1.61 5.05 18.60
CA SER A 188 -1.11 3.86 19.31
C SER A 188 -0.95 2.64 18.39
N ASN A 189 -1.87 2.47 17.44
CA ASN A 189 -1.89 1.31 16.54
C ASN A 189 -0.85 1.44 15.43
N LEU A 190 -0.44 2.64 15.05
CA LEU A 190 0.62 2.86 14.06
C LEU A 190 1.99 3.20 14.66
N THR A 191 2.09 3.41 15.98
CA THR A 191 3.40 3.56 16.63
C THR A 191 4.25 2.31 16.39
N GLY A 192 5.40 2.45 15.75
CA GLY A 192 6.24 1.34 15.29
C GLY A 192 7.24 1.77 14.22
N VAL A 193 7.69 0.80 13.44
CA VAL A 193 8.66 0.98 12.35
C VAL A 193 7.99 0.60 11.04
N LEU A 194 8.00 1.53 10.09
CA LEU A 194 7.68 1.30 8.69
C LEU A 194 8.98 1.26 7.90
N THR A 195 9.20 0.24 7.09
CA THR A 195 10.39 0.09 6.26
C THR A 195 9.98 -0.05 4.81
N ASP A 196 10.54 0.78 3.94
CA ASP A 196 10.45 0.64 2.48
C ASP A 196 11.76 0.04 1.96
N LEU A 197 11.65 -1.15 1.37
CA LEU A 197 12.79 -1.88 0.82
C LEU A 197 12.72 -1.82 -0.70
N GLY A 198 13.61 -1.03 -1.28
CA GLY A 198 13.86 -1.02 -2.72
C GLY A 198 14.99 -1.99 -3.10
N PRO A 199 15.21 -2.22 -4.40
CA PRO A 199 16.29 -3.10 -4.88
C PRO A 199 17.68 -2.74 -4.35
N ASN A 200 17.96 -1.43 -4.15
CA ASN A 200 19.25 -0.92 -3.69
C ASN A 200 19.10 0.17 -2.60
N SER A 201 17.98 0.20 -1.89
CA SER A 201 17.68 1.24 -0.90
C SER A 201 16.79 0.74 0.21
N ILE A 202 17.03 1.25 1.41
CA ILE A 202 16.26 0.96 2.61
C ILE A 202 15.87 2.30 3.23
N VAL A 203 14.58 2.57 3.30
CA VAL A 203 14.05 3.72 4.03
C VAL A 203 13.36 3.21 5.28
N VAL A 204 13.75 3.71 6.45
CA VAL A 204 13.16 3.36 7.73
C VAL A 204 12.48 4.59 8.32
N HIS A 205 11.17 4.50 8.52
CA HIS A 205 10.36 5.49 9.21
C HIS A 205 10.01 4.97 10.61
N LEU A 206 10.49 5.65 11.64
CA LEU A 206 10.03 5.44 13.02
C LEU A 206 8.80 6.30 13.23
N LEU A 207 7.64 5.66 13.32
CA LEU A 207 6.38 6.28 13.71
C LEU A 207 6.35 6.28 15.24
N CYS A 208 6.80 7.38 15.85
CA CYS A 208 6.91 7.50 17.29
C CYS A 208 5.57 7.94 17.93
N PRO A 209 5.41 7.78 19.26
CA PRO A 209 4.32 8.42 20.00
C PRO A 209 4.25 9.93 19.76
N ASN A 210 3.11 10.53 20.09
CA ASN A 210 2.87 11.97 19.91
C ASN A 210 3.04 12.45 18.46
N GLN A 211 2.83 11.55 17.48
CA GLN A 211 2.90 11.86 16.05
C GLN A 211 4.28 12.33 15.56
N LYS A 212 5.36 12.05 16.32
CA LYS A 212 6.73 12.35 15.91
C LYS A 212 7.23 11.35 14.88
N LEU A 213 7.88 11.83 13.83
CA LEU A 213 8.50 11.03 12.77
C LEU A 213 10.02 11.14 12.84
N VAL A 214 10.70 9.99 12.70
CA VAL A 214 12.15 9.95 12.48
C VAL A 214 12.42 9.04 11.28
N THR A 215 13.01 9.59 10.23
CA THR A 215 13.28 8.86 8.98
C THR A 215 14.77 8.70 8.74
N TYR A 216 15.13 7.52 8.26
CA TYR A 216 16.46 7.10 7.85
C TYR A 216 16.36 6.63 6.42
N SER A 217 17.33 7.00 5.60
CA SER A 217 17.45 6.48 4.24
C SER A 217 18.88 5.98 4.10
N GLU A 218 19.01 4.68 3.89
CA GLU A 218 20.25 4.00 3.56
C GLU A 218 20.08 3.53 2.12
N ARG A 219 20.58 4.30 1.15
CA ARG A 219 20.97 3.66 -0.12
C ARG A 219 22.10 2.69 0.22
N ASP A 220 22.28 1.62 -0.54
CA ASP A 220 23.30 0.58 -0.27
C ASP A 220 24.70 1.11 0.05
N TYR A 221 24.96 2.39 -0.21
CA TYR A 221 26.24 3.07 -0.11
C TYR A 221 26.19 4.46 0.54
N ASP A 222 25.06 4.87 1.14
CA ASP A 222 24.93 6.24 1.62
C ASP A 222 25.88 6.54 2.79
N VAL A 223 26.96 7.20 2.44
CA VAL A 223 28.00 7.73 3.32
C VAL A 223 27.51 8.93 4.14
N SER A 224 26.31 9.44 3.83
CA SER A 224 25.73 10.52 4.60
C SER A 224 25.15 10.00 5.92
N LYS A 225 25.88 10.29 7.01
CA LYS A 225 25.36 10.16 8.37
C LYS A 225 24.32 11.27 8.54
N LYS A 226 23.06 10.98 8.25
CA LYS A 226 21.94 11.93 8.34
C LYS A 226 20.70 11.24 8.88
N ILE A 227 19.84 12.02 9.51
CA ILE A 227 18.50 11.62 9.92
C ILE A 227 17.54 12.76 9.60
N PHE A 228 16.30 12.38 9.36
CA PHE A 228 15.23 13.32 9.07
C PHE A 228 14.22 13.29 10.21
N LEU A 229 13.74 14.46 10.61
CA LEU A 229 12.76 14.64 11.66
C LEU A 229 11.53 15.32 11.08
N GLY A 230 10.39 15.03 11.67
CA GLY A 230 9.15 15.72 11.42
C GLY A 230 8.01 15.05 12.15
N ASP A 231 6.86 14.98 11.50
CA ASP A 231 5.62 14.52 12.09
C ASP A 231 4.91 13.54 11.16
N TRP A 232 4.05 12.69 11.71
CA TRP A 232 3.17 11.83 10.91
C TRP A 232 1.73 12.00 11.39
N SER A 233 0.78 11.83 10.48
CA SER A 233 -0.64 11.97 10.82
C SER A 233 -1.50 11.03 10.00
N ILE A 234 -2.72 10.78 10.47
CA ILE A 234 -3.73 10.03 9.72
C ILE A 234 -4.76 11.04 9.22
N VAL A 235 -4.81 11.24 7.91
CA VAL A 235 -5.79 12.15 7.27
C VAL A 235 -6.67 11.31 6.38
N ARG A 236 -7.98 11.29 6.64
CA ARG A 236 -8.95 10.51 5.84
C ARG A 236 -8.59 9.02 5.70
N SER A 237 -7.96 8.44 6.72
CA SER A 237 -7.45 7.05 6.75
C SER A 237 -6.23 6.76 5.89
N GLU A 238 -5.56 7.80 5.40
CA GLU A 238 -4.24 7.74 4.77
C GLU A 238 -3.18 8.15 5.79
N LEU A 239 -2.01 7.52 5.74
CA LEU A 239 -0.87 7.89 6.58
C LEU A 239 -0.04 8.92 5.83
N SER A 240 0.09 10.13 6.38
CA SER A 240 0.94 11.18 5.83
C SER A 240 2.19 11.36 6.70
N LEU A 241 3.34 11.40 6.06
CA LEU A 241 4.67 11.58 6.65
C LEU A 241 5.19 12.96 6.25
N ASN A 242 5.33 13.86 7.21
CA ASN A 242 5.84 15.21 6.97
C ASN A 242 7.26 15.33 7.50
N ILE A 243 8.20 15.74 6.64
CA ILE A 243 9.60 15.90 7.00
C ILE A 243 9.96 17.37 6.92
N ASN A 244 10.34 17.95 8.04
CA ASN A 244 10.56 19.39 8.17
C ASN A 244 11.95 19.74 8.70
N GLN A 245 12.78 18.76 9.02
CA GLN A 245 14.11 18.98 9.56
C GLN A 245 15.07 17.86 9.14
N LYS A 246 16.30 18.24 8.80
CA LYS A 246 17.41 17.33 8.46
C LYS A 246 18.57 17.57 9.42
N CYS A 247 19.04 16.53 10.07
CA CYS A 247 20.25 16.54 10.89
C CYS A 247 21.34 15.71 10.20
N PHE A 248 22.56 16.22 10.10
CA PHE A 248 23.59 15.56 9.28
C PHE A 248 25.02 15.80 9.79
N ALA A 249 25.92 14.95 9.31
CA ALA A 249 27.35 15.08 9.47
C ALA A 249 28.02 15.49 8.16
N LYS A 250 29.22 16.05 8.27
CA LYS A 250 30.12 16.33 7.14
C LYS A 250 31.33 15.42 7.22
N GLY A 251 31.76 14.92 6.06
CA GLY A 251 33.01 14.18 5.92
C GLY A 251 34.23 15.03 6.26
N VAL A 252 35.22 14.42 6.88
CA VAL A 252 36.49 15.04 7.29
C VAL A 252 37.64 14.08 6.96
N GLY A 253 38.68 14.60 6.29
CA GLY A 253 39.85 13.83 5.89
C GLY A 253 39.95 13.66 4.38
N LYS A 254 40.71 12.66 3.94
CA LYS A 254 40.89 12.33 2.53
C LYS A 254 39.61 11.69 1.98
N VAL A 255 39.25 12.08 0.76
CA VAL A 255 38.17 11.46 0.00
C VAL A 255 38.68 10.17 -0.63
N HIS A 256 37.91 9.10 -0.50
CA HIS A 256 38.08 7.85 -1.22
C HIS A 256 36.77 7.53 -1.95
N LEU A 257 36.84 6.70 -2.98
CA LEU A 257 35.62 6.20 -3.63
C LEU A 257 35.27 4.84 -3.05
N ASN A 258 34.00 4.62 -2.71
CA ASN A 258 33.52 3.28 -2.42
C ASN A 258 33.34 2.49 -3.73
N HIS A 259 32.90 1.24 -3.61
CA HIS A 259 32.71 0.34 -4.74
C HIS A 259 31.58 0.74 -5.71
N ASN A 260 30.89 1.85 -5.45
CA ASN A 260 29.85 2.44 -6.30
C ASN A 260 30.25 3.87 -6.72
N GLU A 261 31.55 4.16 -6.66
CA GLU A 261 32.12 5.43 -7.11
C GLU A 261 31.58 6.65 -6.35
N GLN A 262 31.10 6.46 -5.12
CA GLN A 262 30.65 7.55 -4.25
C GLN A 262 31.75 7.99 -3.29
N GLU A 263 31.83 9.30 -3.06
CA GLU A 263 32.80 9.91 -2.16
C GLU A 263 32.56 9.55 -0.69
N VAL A 264 33.50 8.81 -0.11
CA VAL A 264 33.60 8.50 1.32
C VAL A 264 34.77 9.22 1.96
N TYR A 265 34.68 9.52 3.25
CA TYR A 265 35.71 10.25 3.99
C TYR A 265 36.29 9.40 5.12
N ASP A 266 37.54 9.67 5.52
CA ASP A 266 38.21 8.97 6.63
C ASP A 266 37.39 9.02 7.94
N SER A 267 36.67 10.13 8.17
CA SER A 267 35.83 10.32 9.35
C SER A 267 34.67 11.28 9.06
N TYR A 268 33.73 11.37 10.00
CA TYR A 268 32.57 12.25 9.91
C TYR A 268 32.38 13.04 11.20
N LYS A 269 32.01 14.32 11.07
CA LYS A 269 31.72 15.21 12.20
C LYS A 269 30.29 15.74 12.11
N PHE A 270 29.57 15.65 13.23
CA PHE A 270 28.22 16.21 13.36
C PHE A 270 28.23 17.72 13.08
N VAL A 271 27.34 18.17 12.20
CA VAL A 271 27.22 19.59 11.84
C VAL A 271 26.10 20.26 12.62
N GLY A 272 24.93 19.61 12.67
CA GLY A 272 23.74 20.19 13.27
C GLY A 272 22.49 19.78 12.51
N CYS A 273 21.40 20.49 12.79
CA CYS A 273 20.12 20.30 12.14
C CYS A 273 19.66 21.59 11.46
N MET A 274 19.06 21.45 10.28
CA MET A 274 18.51 22.55 9.50
C MET A 274 17.03 22.25 9.21
N LYS A 275 16.19 23.28 9.19
CA LYS A 275 14.81 23.14 8.71
C LYS A 275 14.83 22.86 7.22
N SER A 276 14.06 21.87 6.79
CA SER A 276 13.81 21.63 5.37
C SER A 276 12.65 22.53 4.94
N SER A 277 12.85 23.34 3.91
CA SER A 277 11.81 24.18 3.31
C SER A 277 11.02 23.46 2.21
N SER A 278 11.44 22.25 1.82
CA SER A 278 10.79 21.43 0.80
C SER A 278 10.86 19.94 1.16
N GLU A 279 10.06 19.12 0.46
CA GLU A 279 10.23 17.67 0.45
C GLU A 279 11.68 17.33 0.08
N SER A 280 12.28 16.41 0.83
CA SER A 280 13.68 16.05 0.62
C SER A 280 13.77 15.10 -0.55
N GLU A 281 14.29 15.56 -1.69
CA GLU A 281 14.64 14.72 -2.86
C GLU A 281 15.58 13.53 -2.49
N GLU A 282 16.17 13.56 -1.29
CA GLU A 282 17.05 12.52 -0.77
C GLU A 282 16.29 11.30 -0.21
N ILE A 283 15.00 11.45 0.09
CA ILE A 283 14.14 10.36 0.55
C ILE A 283 13.37 9.89 -0.67
N LEU A 284 13.69 8.67 -1.10
CA LEU A 284 12.96 8.00 -2.16
C LEU A 284 11.70 7.37 -1.57
N GLY A 285 10.62 7.38 -2.34
CA GLY A 285 9.34 6.81 -1.95
C GLY A 285 8.31 7.88 -1.58
N ASP A 286 7.04 7.46 -1.58
CA ASP A 286 5.93 8.35 -1.28
C ASP A 286 5.88 8.65 0.22
N LEU A 287 5.78 9.95 0.55
CA LEU A 287 5.58 10.43 1.91
C LEU A 287 4.11 10.31 2.36
N SER A 288 3.29 9.58 1.61
CA SER A 288 1.92 9.26 1.93
C SER A 288 1.61 7.83 1.56
N LEU A 289 0.97 7.07 2.45
CA LEU A 289 0.42 5.76 2.15
C LEU A 289 -1.10 5.87 2.04
N THR A 290 -1.62 5.40 0.92
CA THR A 290 -3.05 5.22 0.68
C THR A 290 -3.66 4.26 1.70
N LYS A 291 -5.00 4.25 1.79
CA LYS A 291 -5.73 3.29 2.64
C LYS A 291 -5.38 1.85 2.32
N SER A 292 -5.18 1.56 1.03
CA SER A 292 -4.87 0.24 0.50
C SER A 292 -3.47 -0.22 0.84
N GLU A 293 -2.46 0.63 0.67
CA GLU A 293 -1.10 0.34 1.09
C GLU A 293 -1.01 0.16 2.60
N LEU A 294 -1.71 1.01 3.37
CA LEU A 294 -1.74 0.88 4.82
C LEU A 294 -2.43 -0.42 5.25
N ALA A 295 -3.50 -0.84 4.57
CA ALA A 295 -4.17 -2.11 4.85
C ALA A 295 -3.29 -3.33 4.56
N ALA A 296 -2.51 -3.28 3.49
CA ALA A 296 -1.59 -4.35 3.08
C ALA A 296 -0.53 -4.66 4.14
N LEU A 297 -0.16 -3.69 4.98
CA LEU A 297 0.79 -3.88 6.08
C LEU A 297 0.25 -4.78 7.20
N PHE A 298 -1.07 -4.88 7.37
CA PHE A 298 -1.68 -5.56 8.51
C PHE A 298 -2.33 -6.89 8.16
N ARG A 299 -2.69 -7.10 6.89
CA ARG A 299 -3.37 -8.32 6.46
C ARG A 299 -3.08 -8.64 5.00
N PRO A 300 -3.15 -9.93 4.63
CA PRO A 300 -3.08 -10.31 3.24
C PRO A 300 -4.36 -9.94 2.48
N TYR A 301 -4.29 -9.86 1.14
CA TYR A 301 -5.38 -9.31 0.32
C TYR A 301 -5.62 -10.05 -1.01
N TYR A 302 -6.78 -9.78 -1.61
CA TYR A 302 -7.18 -10.37 -2.90
C TYR A 302 -6.26 -9.94 -4.05
N GLY A 303 -5.65 -10.89 -4.77
CA GLY A 303 -4.70 -10.60 -5.86
C GLY A 303 -3.28 -10.30 -5.41
N GLU A 304 -2.94 -10.64 -4.17
CA GLU A 304 -1.55 -10.72 -3.72
C GLU A 304 -0.87 -11.93 -4.37
N GLU A 305 -0.22 -11.73 -5.52
CA GLU A 305 0.45 -12.83 -6.25
C GLU A 305 1.96 -12.90 -5.99
N TYR A 306 2.61 -11.80 -5.59
CA TYR A 306 4.06 -11.73 -5.40
C TYR A 306 4.45 -10.74 -4.29
N GLU A 307 4.84 -11.23 -3.11
CA GLU A 307 5.89 -10.53 -2.34
C GLU A 307 7.21 -10.97 -2.97
N ILE A 308 7.90 -10.08 -3.69
CA ILE A 308 9.31 -10.34 -4.03
C ILE A 308 10.06 -10.38 -2.70
N GLU A 309 10.64 -11.52 -2.35
CA GLU A 309 11.41 -11.65 -1.11
C GLU A 309 12.43 -10.51 -1.00
N GLY A 310 12.28 -9.68 0.03
CA GLY A 310 13.20 -8.58 0.30
C GLY A 310 12.79 -7.19 -0.21
N ILE A 311 11.74 -7.04 -1.02
CA ILE A 311 11.31 -5.73 -1.56
C ILE A 311 9.90 -5.37 -1.05
N GLY A 312 9.64 -4.08 -0.83
CA GLY A 312 8.33 -3.51 -0.50
C GLY A 312 8.22 -2.94 0.91
N LEU A 313 7.02 -2.42 1.21
CA LEU A 313 6.69 -1.79 2.50
C LEU A 313 6.41 -2.83 3.59
N ARG A 314 6.94 -2.59 4.79
CA ARG A 314 6.81 -3.48 5.95
C ARG A 314 6.56 -2.70 7.23
N PHE A 315 5.70 -3.22 8.09
CA PHE A 315 5.44 -2.62 9.40
C PHE A 315 5.70 -3.60 10.55
N HIS A 316 6.34 -3.13 11.60
CA HIS A 316 6.48 -3.87 12.85
C HIS A 316 6.37 -2.96 14.08
N LYS A 317 5.95 -3.53 15.21
CA LYS A 317 5.90 -2.83 16.48
C LYS A 317 7.30 -2.72 17.09
N PHE A 318 7.46 -1.76 18.00
CA PHE A 318 8.68 -1.67 18.80
C PHE A 318 8.71 -2.81 19.83
N ASP A 319 9.45 -3.88 19.53
CA ASP A 319 9.51 -5.06 20.41
C ASP A 319 10.47 -4.89 21.60
N ASN A 320 11.48 -4.03 21.47
CA ASN A 320 12.53 -3.81 22.47
C ASN A 320 12.39 -2.47 23.22
N GLY A 321 11.15 -2.01 23.39
CA GLY A 321 10.85 -0.70 23.96
C GLY A 321 11.07 0.44 22.96
N LEU A 322 10.78 1.67 23.42
CA LEU A 322 10.79 2.84 22.55
C LEU A 322 12.23 3.24 22.17
N PRO A 323 12.56 3.39 20.87
CA PRO A 323 13.88 3.85 20.45
C PRO A 323 14.22 5.20 21.07
N LYS A 324 15.50 5.45 21.37
CA LYS A 324 15.93 6.75 21.94
C LYS A 324 15.50 7.94 21.07
N GLN A 325 15.40 7.73 19.76
CA GLN A 325 15.03 8.74 18.78
C GLN A 325 13.55 9.14 18.85
N CYS A 326 12.73 8.26 19.41
CA CYS A 326 11.31 8.48 19.61
C CYS A 326 10.97 9.15 20.95
N ARG A 327 11.97 9.50 21.78
CA ARG A 327 11.73 10.31 22.98
C ARG A 327 11.34 11.73 22.57
N ASP A 328 10.43 12.36 23.33
CA ASP A 328 9.91 13.68 23.01
C ASP A 328 11.03 14.73 22.91
N ASP A 329 12.00 14.66 23.82
CA ASP A 329 13.15 15.58 23.92
C ASP A 329 14.32 15.22 22.99
N PHE A 330 14.18 14.16 22.17
CA PHE A 330 15.26 13.75 21.29
C PHE A 330 15.52 14.78 20.19
N VAL A 331 16.71 15.37 20.27
CA VAL A 331 17.35 16.18 19.23
C VAL A 331 18.77 15.65 19.07
N PRO A 332 19.21 15.27 17.85
CA PRO A 332 20.57 14.78 17.61
C PRO A 332 21.62 15.81 18.03
N LYS A 333 22.64 15.37 18.77
CA LYS A 333 23.77 16.23 19.20
C LYS A 333 25.13 15.67 18.81
N SER A 334 25.16 14.46 18.26
CA SER A 334 26.39 13.70 18.06
C SER A 334 26.29 12.73 16.87
N MET A 335 27.44 12.20 16.45
CA MET A 335 27.50 11.14 15.43
C MET A 335 26.74 9.87 15.84
N THR A 336 26.75 9.54 17.13
CA THR A 336 26.02 8.38 17.68
C THR A 336 24.50 8.57 17.64
N ASP A 337 24.01 9.80 17.51
CA ASP A 337 22.56 10.07 17.36
C ASP A 337 22.10 9.99 15.91
N LEU A 338 23.03 10.17 14.96
CA LEU A 338 22.77 10.01 13.53
C LEU A 338 22.88 8.56 13.06
N THR A 339 23.39 7.67 13.91
CA THR A 339 23.53 6.26 13.60
C THR A 339 22.35 5.49 14.19
N ILE A 340 21.59 4.83 13.34
CA ILE A 340 20.68 3.76 13.73
C ILE A 340 21.25 2.45 13.22
N GLU A 341 21.24 1.42 14.06
CA GLU A 341 21.47 0.06 13.61
C GLU A 341 20.24 -0.39 12.81
N THR A 342 20.23 -0.11 11.51
CA THR A 342 19.15 -0.49 10.57
C THR A 342 18.99 -2.01 10.52
N LYS A 343 20.09 -2.76 10.67
CA LYS A 343 20.09 -4.22 10.81
C LYS A 343 19.09 -4.75 11.84
N GLN A 344 18.82 -4.03 12.93
CA GLN A 344 17.84 -4.50 13.91
C GLN A 344 16.39 -4.47 13.38
N TYR A 345 16.10 -3.55 12.47
CA TYR A 345 14.80 -3.40 11.81
C TYR A 345 14.70 -4.22 10.52
N LEU A 346 15.83 -4.74 10.06
CA LEU A 346 15.95 -5.71 8.97
C LEU A 346 16.03 -7.17 9.48
N LYS A 347 16.01 -7.41 10.79
CA LYS A 347 16.20 -8.75 11.40
C LYS A 347 14.93 -9.63 11.43
N ALA A 348 13.81 -9.15 10.91
CA ALA A 348 12.57 -9.95 10.82
C ALA A 348 12.55 -10.93 9.63
N TYR A 349 13.72 -11.46 9.26
CA TYR A 349 13.93 -12.46 8.20
C TYR A 349 14.60 -13.69 8.77
#